data_AF-M3TI16-F1
#
_entry.id   AF-M3TI16-F1
#
_cell.length_a   1.000
_cell.length_b   1.000
_cell.length_c   1.000
_cell.angle_alpha   90.00
_cell.angle_beta   90.00
_cell.angle_gamma   90.00
#
_symmetry.space_group_name_H-M   'P 1'
#
loop_
_entity.id
_entity.type
_entity.pdbx_description
1 polymer ?
#
loop_
_entity_poly.entity_id
_entity_poly.type
_entity_poly.pdbx_seq_one_letter_code
_entity_poly.pdbx_strand_id
1 'polypeptide(L)'
;MTVITVSGSQVADDLDAKLGDVLSAKRVPDGYGDRSHWETSAGTRLYVHQGGRGASLTMASGLDDGHHNSDAVAVFDAVIRCVPGHAELLDEDDNVIRSREW
;
A
#
# COMPACT_ATOMS: atom_id res chain seq x y z
N MET A 1 7.09 10.52 2.35
CA MET A 1 6.88 9.06 2.09
C MET A 1 5.44 8.75 2.48
N THR A 2 4.63 8.25 1.56
CA THR A 2 3.20 8.00 1.81
C THR A 2 2.97 6.58 2.31
N VAL A 3 2.07 6.40 3.28
CA VAL A 3 1.82 5.10 3.92
C VAL A 3 0.32 4.79 3.92
N ILE A 4 -0.04 3.53 3.69
CA ILE A 4 -1.39 3.03 3.93
C ILE A 4 -1.34 2.04 5.09
N THR A 5 -2.05 2.32 6.17
CA THR A 5 -2.23 1.35 7.26
C THR A 5 -3.54 0.61 7.06
N VAL A 6 -3.56 -0.68 7.40
CA VAL A 6 -4.78 -1.49 7.42
C VAL A 6 -4.84 -2.24 8.74
N SER A 7 -5.89 -1.99 9.52
CA SER A 7 -6.07 -2.58 10.85
C SER A 7 -6.91 -3.86 10.78
N GLY A 8 -6.46 -4.92 11.44
CA GLY A 8 -7.13 -6.22 11.50
C GLY A 8 -6.16 -7.39 11.78
N SER A 9 -6.66 -8.50 12.32
CA SER A 9 -5.86 -9.72 12.50
C SER A 9 -5.75 -10.47 11.16
N GLN A 10 -4.53 -10.81 10.72
CA GLN A 10 -4.18 -11.50 9.45
C GLN A 10 -4.02 -10.63 8.18
N VAL A 11 -3.83 -9.31 8.30
CA VAL A 11 -3.91 -8.45 7.11
C VAL A 11 -2.66 -8.48 6.20
N ALA A 12 -1.42 -8.64 6.70
CA ALA A 12 -0.25 -8.35 5.85
C ALA A 12 0.00 -9.39 4.73
N ASP A 13 -0.03 -10.69 5.04
CA ASP A 13 0.17 -11.74 4.01
C ASP A 13 -1.01 -11.80 3.04
N ASP A 14 -2.25 -11.63 3.55
CA ASP A 14 -3.45 -11.53 2.72
C ASP A 14 -3.42 -10.29 1.81
N LEU A 15 -2.95 -9.16 2.32
CA LEU A 15 -2.78 -7.93 1.55
C LEU A 15 -1.69 -8.10 0.48
N ASP A 16 -0.52 -8.67 0.83
CA ASP A 16 0.55 -8.94 -0.13
C ASP A 16 0.07 -9.84 -1.26
N ALA A 17 -0.61 -10.94 -0.93
CA ALA A 17 -1.13 -11.88 -1.92
C ALA A 17 -2.14 -11.23 -2.87
N LYS A 18 -3.01 -10.36 -2.37
CA LYS A 18 -4.09 -9.74 -3.17
C LYS A 18 -3.65 -8.52 -3.96
N LEU A 19 -2.59 -7.82 -3.54
CA LEU A 19 -2.13 -6.59 -4.20
C LEU A 19 -1.75 -6.83 -5.67
N GLY A 20 -1.13 -7.97 -5.98
CA GLY A 20 -0.79 -8.32 -7.36
C GLY A 20 -2.02 -8.40 -8.27
N ASP A 21 -3.08 -9.07 -7.81
CA ASP A 21 -4.30 -9.26 -8.59
C ASP A 21 -5.06 -7.96 -8.85
N VAL A 22 -5.09 -7.05 -7.86
CA VAL A 22 -5.94 -5.85 -7.91
C VAL A 22 -5.26 -4.63 -8.48
N LEU A 23 -3.94 -4.51 -8.33
CA LEU A 23 -3.17 -3.39 -8.88
C LEU A 23 -2.56 -3.71 -10.24
N SER A 24 -2.69 -4.95 -10.73
CA SER A 24 -1.89 -5.44 -11.86
C SER A 24 -0.41 -5.14 -11.68
N ALA A 25 0.05 -5.11 -10.41
CA ALA A 25 1.39 -4.73 -10.05
C ALA A 25 2.33 -5.91 -10.31
N LYS A 26 3.54 -5.62 -10.74
CA LYS A 26 4.57 -6.66 -10.94
C LYS A 26 5.38 -6.82 -9.67
N ARG A 27 5.76 -8.07 -9.35
CA ARG A 27 6.71 -8.35 -8.27
C ARG A 27 8.11 -7.99 -8.74
N VAL A 28 8.82 -7.20 -7.95
CA VAL A 28 10.17 -6.74 -8.28
C VAL A 28 11.05 -6.86 -7.04
N PRO A 29 11.68 -8.02 -6.79
CA PRO A 29 12.55 -8.19 -5.64
C PRO A 29 13.72 -7.19 -5.68
N ASP A 30 14.17 -6.76 -4.50
CA ASP A 30 15.39 -5.96 -4.36
C ASP A 30 16.39 -6.65 -3.42
N GLY A 31 17.44 -5.93 -3.01
CA GLY A 31 18.49 -6.46 -2.13
C GLY A 31 18.01 -6.91 -0.74
N TYR A 32 16.78 -6.60 -0.36
CA TYR A 32 16.15 -6.99 0.91
C TYR A 32 15.28 -8.26 0.82
N GLY A 33 15.24 -8.92 -0.35
CA GLY A 33 14.65 -10.25 -0.56
C GLY A 33 13.32 -10.24 -1.29
N ASP A 34 12.67 -11.42 -1.33
CA ASP A 34 11.45 -11.65 -2.14
C ASP A 34 10.15 -11.18 -1.46
N ARG A 35 10.23 -10.70 -0.21
CA ARG A 35 9.03 -10.29 0.51
C ARG A 35 8.69 -8.85 0.21
N SER A 36 7.51 -8.65 -0.36
CA SER A 36 6.78 -7.39 -0.36
C SER A 36 7.39 -6.27 -1.20
N HIS A 37 7.71 -6.54 -2.46
CA HIS A 37 8.06 -5.51 -3.42
C HIS A 37 7.17 -5.60 -4.66
N TRP A 38 6.14 -4.75 -4.68
CA TRP A 38 5.30 -4.57 -5.86
C TRP A 38 5.66 -3.25 -6.55
N GLU A 39 5.51 -3.20 -7.86
CA GLU A 39 5.62 -1.97 -8.63
C GLU A 39 4.34 -1.75 -9.42
N THR A 40 3.70 -0.60 -9.18
CA THR A 40 2.51 -0.16 -9.95
C THR A 40 2.90 0.13 -11.40
N SER A 41 1.92 0.20 -12.30
CA SER A 41 2.16 0.59 -13.69
C SER A 41 2.74 2.02 -13.82
N ALA A 42 2.50 2.87 -12.83
CA ALA A 42 3.09 4.22 -12.72
C ALA A 42 4.55 4.21 -12.25
N GLY A 43 5.08 3.05 -11.82
CA GLY A 43 6.45 2.93 -11.32
C GLY A 43 6.59 3.21 -9.82
N THR A 44 5.50 3.25 -9.06
CA THR A 44 5.55 3.37 -7.60
C THR A 44 5.85 2.04 -6.96
N ARG A 45 6.84 2.03 -6.08
CA ARG A 45 7.25 0.89 -5.27
C ARG A 45 6.35 0.78 -4.06
N LEU A 46 5.83 -0.42 -3.83
CA LEU A 46 4.96 -0.73 -2.70
C LEU A 46 5.62 -1.77 -1.81
N TYR A 47 5.66 -1.48 -0.51
CA TYR A 47 6.29 -2.31 0.51
C TYR A 47 5.28 -2.70 1.60
N VAL A 48 4.80 -3.94 1.53
CA VAL A 48 3.88 -4.52 2.54
C VAL A 48 4.68 -5.07 3.72
N HIS A 49 4.34 -4.66 4.93
CA HIS A 49 4.94 -5.18 6.14
C HIS A 49 3.92 -5.27 7.27
N GLN A 50 4.21 -6.10 8.26
CA GLN A 50 3.37 -6.18 9.46
C GLN A 50 3.56 -4.90 10.28
N GLY A 51 2.47 -4.15 10.46
CA GLY A 51 2.40 -2.99 11.35
C GLY A 51 1.97 -3.39 12.76
N GLY A 52 2.09 -2.46 13.71
CA GLY A 52 1.78 -2.74 15.13
C GLY A 52 0.32 -3.14 15.40
N ARG A 53 -0.63 -2.82 14.50
CA ARG A 53 -2.07 -3.13 14.62
C ARG A 53 -2.66 -3.86 13.41
N GLY A 54 -1.84 -4.36 12.49
CA GLY A 54 -2.29 -4.99 11.25
C GLY A 54 -1.20 -4.98 10.18
N ALA A 55 -1.54 -4.53 8.97
CA ALA A 55 -0.59 -4.35 7.87
C ALA A 55 -0.27 -2.88 7.64
N SER A 56 0.89 -2.63 7.04
CA SER A 56 1.30 -1.32 6.57
C SER A 56 1.90 -1.46 5.17
N LEU A 57 1.51 -0.55 4.28
CA LEU A 57 1.93 -0.49 2.89
C LEU A 57 2.62 0.85 2.66
N THR A 58 3.94 0.82 2.53
CA THR A 58 4.73 2.01 2.25
C THR A 58 4.83 2.22 0.74
N MET A 59 4.71 3.48 0.31
CA MET A 59 4.85 3.88 -1.09
C MET A 59 6.08 4.75 -1.29
N ALA A 60 6.91 4.39 -2.28
CA ALA A 60 8.04 5.20 -2.72
C ALA A 60 8.05 5.32 -4.25
N SER A 61 8.14 6.54 -4.77
CA SER A 61 8.27 6.76 -6.21
C SER A 61 9.15 7.98 -6.49
N GLY A 62 9.65 8.07 -7.73
CA GLY A 62 10.29 9.27 -8.27
C GLY A 62 9.34 10.15 -9.09
N LEU A 63 8.02 9.97 -8.90
CA LEU A 63 7.00 10.80 -9.53
C LEU A 63 6.97 12.18 -8.88
N ASP A 64 6.50 13.20 -9.59
CA ASP A 64 6.13 14.47 -8.94
C ASP A 64 4.94 14.28 -8.00
N ASP A 65 4.77 15.20 -7.06
CA ASP A 65 3.78 15.13 -5.98
C ASP A 65 2.35 14.90 -6.50
N GLY A 66 1.97 15.54 -7.61
CA GLY A 66 0.62 15.40 -8.17
C GLY A 66 0.35 13.98 -8.68
N HIS A 67 1.31 13.39 -9.40
CA HIS A 67 1.23 12.01 -9.85
C HIS A 67 1.38 11.01 -8.71
N HIS A 68 2.30 11.24 -7.76
CA HIS A 68 2.46 10.40 -6.57
C HIS A 68 1.15 10.33 -5.76
N ASN A 69 0.52 11.48 -5.51
CA ASN A 69 -0.73 11.56 -4.76
C ASN A 69 -1.89 10.86 -5.48
N SER A 70 -1.95 11.00 -6.81
CA SER A 70 -2.96 10.32 -7.63
C SER A 70 -2.79 8.80 -7.59
N ASP A 71 -1.56 8.30 -7.66
CA ASP A 71 -1.25 6.87 -7.55
C ASP A 71 -1.53 6.34 -6.14
N ALA A 72 -1.19 7.10 -5.10
CA ALA A 72 -1.50 6.77 -3.71
C ALA A 72 -2.99 6.60 -3.44
N VAL A 73 -3.81 7.48 -4.01
CA VAL A 73 -5.28 7.36 -3.95
C VAL A 73 -5.76 6.11 -4.67
N ALA A 74 -5.22 5.80 -5.85
CA ALA A 74 -5.59 4.59 -6.59
C ALA A 74 -5.20 3.31 -5.85
N VAL A 75 -4.01 3.29 -5.24
CA VAL A 75 -3.53 2.18 -4.40
C VAL A 75 -4.44 2.01 -3.19
N PHE A 76 -4.78 3.10 -2.49
CA PHE A 76 -5.73 3.06 -1.38
C PHE A 76 -7.08 2.46 -1.81
N ASP A 77 -7.66 2.95 -2.91
CA ASP A 77 -8.94 2.46 -3.43
C ASP A 77 -8.89 0.97 -3.84
N ALA A 78 -7.72 0.43 -4.20
CA ALA A 78 -7.53 -0.99 -4.44
C ALA A 78 -7.40 -1.78 -3.13
N VAL A 79 -6.61 -1.30 -2.17
CA VAL A 79 -6.44 -1.91 -0.84
C VAL A 79 -7.81 -2.10 -0.18
N ILE A 80 -8.67 -1.07 -0.22
CA ILE A 80 -9.98 -1.13 0.42
C ILE A 80 -10.96 -2.12 -0.22
N ARG A 81 -10.65 -2.64 -1.40
CA ARG A 81 -11.48 -3.67 -2.07
C ARG A 81 -11.05 -5.08 -1.71
N CYS A 82 -9.87 -5.26 -1.12
CA CYS A 82 -9.20 -6.56 -1.03
C CYS A 82 -9.25 -7.17 0.36
N VAL A 83 -9.17 -6.33 1.38
CA VAL A 83 -9.08 -6.75 2.77
C VAL A 83 -10.22 -6.10 3.54
N PRO A 84 -11.03 -6.85 4.32
CA PRO A 84 -12.01 -6.25 5.21
C PRO A 84 -11.30 -5.50 6.35
N GLY A 85 -11.94 -4.47 6.89
CA GLY A 85 -11.41 -3.72 8.04
C GLY A 85 -11.36 -2.22 7.84
N HIS A 86 -10.42 -1.60 8.55
CA HIS A 86 -10.18 -0.16 8.51
C HIS A 86 -8.87 0.12 7.81
N ALA A 87 -8.88 1.00 6.82
CA ALA A 87 -7.66 1.49 6.18
C ALA A 87 -7.55 3.01 6.27
N GLU A 88 -6.31 3.48 6.45
CA GLU A 88 -5.97 4.90 6.46
C GLU A 88 -4.84 5.12 5.46
N LEU A 89 -4.98 6.17 4.65
CA LEU A 89 -3.92 6.74 3.83
C LEU A 89 -3.33 7.92 4.61
N LEU A 90 -2.03 7.85 4.87
CA LEU A 90 -1.27 8.84 5.61
C LEU A 90 -0.32 9.58 4.67
N ASP A 91 -0.21 10.89 4.86
CA ASP A 91 0.82 11.69 4.19
C ASP A 91 2.20 11.48 4.84
N GLU A 92 3.18 12.28 4.43
CA GLU A 92 4.55 12.18 4.93
C GLU A 92 4.75 12.61 6.39
N ASP A 93 3.78 13.31 6.96
CA ASP A 93 3.76 13.78 8.35
C ASP A 93 2.84 12.91 9.24
N ASP A 94 2.47 11.72 8.75
CA ASP A 94 1.54 10.77 9.39
C ASP A 94 0.13 11.34 9.62
N ASN A 95 -0.29 12.36 8.87
CA ASN A 95 -1.66 12.86 8.92
C ASN A 95 -2.56 11.94 8.08
N VAL A 96 -3.71 11.55 8.64
CA VAL A 96 -4.73 10.82 7.90
C VAL A 96 -5.35 11.75 6.85
N ILE A 97 -5.02 11.50 5.58
CA ILE A 97 -5.59 12.22 4.43
C ILE A 97 -6.83 11.52 3.87
N ARG A 98 -6.98 10.22 4.09
CA ARG A 98 -8.18 9.45 3.74
C ARG A 98 -8.31 8.25 4.66
N SER A 99 -9.53 7.90 5.05
CA SER A 99 -9.80 6.67 5.79
C SER A 99 -11.13 6.06 5.37
N ARG A 100 -11.28 4.75 5.58
CA ARG A 100 -12.55 4.06 5.33
C ARG A 100 -12.64 2.78 6.16
N GLU A 101 -13.86 2.44 6.57
CA GLU A 101 -14.22 1.21 7.28
C GLU A 101 -15.23 0.40 6.44
N TRP A 102 -15.10 -0.93 6.39
CA TRP A 102 -16.07 -1.84 5.74
C TRP A 102 -15.97 -3.29 6.24
#